data_AF-A0A1Q5QWN0-F1
#
_entry.id   AF-A0A1Q5QWN0-F1
#
_cell.length_a   1.000
_cell.length_b   1.000
_cell.length_c   1.000
_cell.angle_alpha   90.00
_cell.angle_beta   90.00
_cell.angle_gamma   90.00
#
_symmetry.space_group_name_H-M   'P 1'
#
loop_
_entity.id
_entity.type
_entity.pdbx_description
1 polymer ?
#
loop_
_entity_poly.entity_id
_entity_poly.type
_entity_poly.pdbx_seq_one_letter_code
_entity_poly.pdbx_strand_id
1 'polypeptide(L)' 'MGGRCYYVYILASKIGGTLYIGVTNDLIRRVAEHKSKLIKSFTEKYDVARLVYFEQFDDPENAIQREKR' A
#
# COMPACT_ATOMS: atom_id res chain seq x y z
N MET A 1 -18.13 9.68 -15.20
CA MET A 1 -16.90 10.31 -14.69
C MET A 1 -16.31 9.38 -13.65
N GLY A 2 -15.29 8.59 -14.02
CA GLY A 2 -14.59 7.76 -13.03
C GLY A 2 -13.60 8.65 -12.28
N GLY A 3 -13.97 9.10 -11.07
CA GLY A 3 -13.04 9.78 -10.18
C GLY A 3 -11.85 8.84 -9.92
N ARG A 4 -10.63 9.30 -10.20
CA ARG A 4 -9.43 8.52 -9.90
C ARG A 4 -9.23 8.54 -8.39
N CYS A 5 -9.50 7.41 -7.74
CA CYS A 5 -9.35 7.26 -6.30
C CYS A 5 -7.93 6.76 -6.00
N TYR A 6 -7.15 7.57 -5.31
CA TYR A 6 -5.82 7.23 -4.83
C TYR A 6 -5.92 6.72 -3.41
N TYR A 7 -5.07 5.77 -3.05
CA TYR A 7 -5.04 5.14 -1.74
C TYR A 7 -3.62 5.21 -1.20
N VAL A 8 -3.46 5.84 -0.04
CA VAL A 8 -2.27 5.64 0.80
C VAL A 8 -2.53 4.40 1.64
N TYR A 9 -1.59 3.48 1.70
CA TYR A 9 -1.75 2.25 2.47
C TYR A 9 -0.48 1.91 3.24
N ILE A 10 -0.68 1.22 4.36
CA ILE A 10 0.41 0.70 5.18
C ILE A 10 0.27 -0.82 5.26
N LEU A 11 1.32 -1.51 4.82
CA LEU A 11 1.50 -2.94 4.99
C LEU A 11 2.45 -3.20 6.16
N ALA A 12 2.21 -4.27 6.88
CA ALA A 12 3.09 -4.78 7.92
C ALA A 12 3.50 -6.23 7.60
N SER A 13 4.72 -6.61 7.98
CA SER A 13 5.13 -8.02 7.96
C SER A 13 4.51 -8.82 9.09
N LYS A 14 4.59 -8.29 10.31
CA LYS A 14 4.04 -8.88 11.53
C LYS A 14 3.71 -7.78 12.53
N ILE A 15 3.03 -8.15 13.60
CA ILE A 15 2.78 -7.23 14.72
C ILE A 15 4.15 -6.80 15.28
N GLY A 16 4.43 -5.49 15.28
CA GLY A 16 5.73 -4.91 15.66
C GLY A 16 6.86 -5.11 14.65
N GLY A 17 6.56 -5.52 13.42
CA GLY A 17 7.53 -5.73 12.34
C GLY A 17 7.75 -4.50 11.46
N THR A 18 8.38 -4.73 10.31
CA THR A 18 8.62 -3.71 9.28
C THR A 18 7.29 -3.21 8.72
N LEU A 19 7.17 -1.88 8.67
CA LEU A 19 6.07 -1.18 8.01
C LEU A 19 6.52 -0.73 6.62
N TYR A 20 5.60 -0.81 5.68
CA TYR A 20 5.76 -0.30 4.32
C TYR A 20 4.59 0.62 4.02
N ILE A 21 4.89 1.86 3.68
CA ILE A 21 3.91 2.85 3.21
C ILE A 21 4.03 3.00 1.70
N GLY A 22 2.91 3.17 1.01
CA GLY A 22 2.91 3.50 -0.41
C GLY A 22 1.57 4.02 -0.89
N VAL A 23 1.56 4.52 -2.12
CA VAL A 23 0.38 5.07 -2.79
C VAL A 23 0.00 4.23 -4.01
N THR A 24 -1.29 3.99 -4.22
CA THR A 24 -1.79 3.31 -5.43
C THR A 24 -3.20 3.76 -5.80
N ASN A 25 -3.59 3.68 -7.08
CA ASN A 25 -4.99 3.83 -7.48
C ASN A 25 -5.81 2.54 -7.33
N ASP A 26 -5.14 1.40 -7.05
CA ASP A 26 -5.76 0.08 -7.06
C ASP A 26 -5.29 -0.74 -5.86
N LEU A 27 -5.86 -0.44 -4.69
CA LEU A 27 -5.48 -1.05 -3.42
C LEU A 27 -5.65 -2.58 -3.43
N ILE A 28 -6.78 -3.06 -3.94
CA ILE A 28 -7.11 -4.49 -3.97
C ILE A 28 -6.07 -5.25 -4.81
N ARG A 29 -5.79 -4.76 -6.02
CA ARG A 29 -4.81 -5.38 -6.92
C ARG A 29 -3.43 -5.40 -6.27
N ARG A 30 -3.01 -4.28 -5.67
CA ARG A 30 -1.71 -4.14 -5.04
C ARG A 30 -1.55 -5.10 -3.85
N VAL A 31 -2.55 -5.18 -2.96
CA VAL A 31 -2.54 -6.11 -1.83
C VAL A 31 -2.51 -7.57 -2.32
N ALA A 32 -3.24 -7.89 -3.38
CA ALA A 32 -3.20 -9.23 -3.99
C ALA A 32 -1.83 -9.56 -4.58
N GLU A 33 -1.19 -8.63 -5.29
CA GLU A 33 0.18 -8.77 -5.82
C GLU A 33 1.20 -9.07 -4.69
N HIS A 34 1.09 -8.37 -3.55
CA HIS A 34 1.94 -8.60 -2.38
C HIS A 34 1.63 -9.92 -1.65
N LYS A 35 0.35 -10.29 -1.49
CA LYS A 35 -0.05 -11.57 -0.87
C LYS A 35 0.37 -12.78 -1.68
N SER A 36 0.25 -12.72 -3.00
CA SER A 36 0.60 -13.83 -3.87
C SER A 36 2.11 -13.99 -4.06
N LYS A 37 2.94 -13.09 -3.49
CA LYS A 37 4.41 -13.09 -3.66
C LYS A 37 4.85 -13.17 -5.12
N LEU A 38 3.99 -12.70 -6.04
CA LEU A 38 4.19 -12.83 -7.49
C LEU A 38 5.34 -11.94 -7.98
N ILE A 39 5.70 -10.92 -7.20
CA ILE A 39 6.82 -10.05 -7.46
C ILE A 39 7.97 -10.45 -6.53
N LYS A 40 8.99 -11.11 -7.08
CA LYS A 40 10.30 -11.31 -6.45
C LYS A 40 10.93 -9.95 -6.17
N SER A 41 10.67 -9.40 -5.00
CA SER A 41 11.22 -8.11 -4.53
C SER A 41 11.24 -8.09 -3.00
N PHE A 42 11.70 -6.97 -2.42
CA PHE A 42 11.92 -6.75 -0.98
C PHE A 42 10.77 -7.27 -0.09
N THR A 43 9.51 -7.22 -0.56
CA THR A 43 8.33 -7.75 0.17
C THR A 43 8.28 -9.27 0.33
N GLU A 44 8.96 -10.06 -0.52
CA GLU A 44 9.11 -11.51 -0.32
C GLU A 44 10.07 -11.81 0.84
N LYS A 45 11.12 -11.00 0.98
CA LYS A 45 12.16 -11.15 2.00
C LYS A 45 11.68 -10.82 3.42
N TYR A 46 10.66 -9.97 3.53
CA TYR A 46 10.13 -9.50 4.82
C TYR A 46 8.70 -9.95 5.11
N ASP A 47 8.04 -10.74 4.25
CA ASP A 47 6.66 -11.20 4.43
C ASP A 47 5.65 -10.05 4.65
N VAL A 48 5.88 -8.90 4.02
CA VAL A 48 5.04 -7.70 4.17
C VAL A 48 3.77 -7.85 3.32
N ALA A 49 2.78 -8.54 3.87
CA ALA A 49 1.54 -8.90 3.16
C ALA A 49 0.25 -8.50 3.90
N ARG A 50 0.36 -8.02 5.14
CA ARG A 50 -0.81 -7.65 5.95
C ARG A 50 -1.11 -6.17 5.79
N LEU A 51 -2.23 -5.85 5.17
CA LEU A 51 -2.79 -4.49 5.18
C LEU A 51 -3.26 -4.16 6.59
N VAL A 52 -2.65 -3.14 7.20
CA VAL A 52 -3.01 -2.69 8.55
C VAL A 52 -3.70 -1.32 8.55
N TYR A 53 -3.55 -0.55 7.47
CA TYR A 53 -4.18 0.76 7.32
C TYR A 53 -4.31 1.13 5.84
N PHE A 54 -5.39 1.84 5.49
CA PHE A 54 -5.56 2.48 4.20
C PHE A 54 -6.38 3.78 4.35
N GLU A 55 -6.09 4.76 3.52
CA GLU A 55 -6.80 6.04 3.45
C GLU A 55 -7.01 6.42 1.97
N GLN A 56 -8.24 6.79 1.62
CA GLN A 56 -8.63 7.15 0.26
C GLN A 56 -8.54 8.66 0.05
N PHE A 57 -8.08 9.05 -1.13
CA PHE A 57 -7.94 10.41 -1.58
C PHE A 57 -8.49 10.56 -3.01
N ASP A 58 -9.19 11.65 -3.26
CA ASP A 58 -9.63 12.03 -4.60
C ASP A 58 -8.53 12.72 -5.42
N ASP A 59 -7.40 13.05 -4.78
CA ASP A 59 -6.30 13.77 -5.40
C ASP A 59 -4.93 13.12 -5.07
N PRO A 60 -4.07 12.87 -6.08
CA PRO A 60 -2.77 12.25 -5.88
C PRO A 60 -1.80 13.12 -5.09
N GLU A 61 -1.90 14.44 -5.22
CA GLU A 61 -1.00 15.37 -4.55
C GLU A 61 -1.25 15.36 -3.04
N ASN A 62 -2.53 15.27 -2.63
CA ASN A 62 -2.91 15.04 -1.23
C ASN A 62 -2.37 13.70 -0.69
N ALA A 63 -2.46 12.61 -1.46
CA ALA A 63 -1.91 11.32 -1.07
C ALA A 63 -0.38 11.35 -0.89
N ILE A 64 0.34 12.02 -1.79
CA ILE A 64 1.81 12.16 -1.71
C ILE A 64 2.23 13.06 -0.53
N GLN A 65 1.50 14.15 -0.29
CA GLN A 65 1.75 15.01 0.87
C GLN A 65 1.55 14.27 2.20
N ARG A 66 0.58 13.34 2.24
CA ARG A 66 0.34 12.48 3.41
C ARG A 66 1.46 11.46 3.62
N GLU A 67 1.99 10.85 2.56
CA GLU A 67 3.10 9.90 2.64
C GLU A 67 4.40 10.55 3.17
N LYS A 68 4.66 11.82 2.81
CA LYS A 68 5.87 12.54 3.21
C LYS A 68 5.86 13.11 4.63
N ARG A 69 4.73 13.03 5.34
CA ARG A 69 4.57 13.59 6.68
C ARG A 69 5.01 12.60 7.76
#